data_AF-A0A176RXQ9-F1
#
_entry.id   AF-A0A176RXQ9-F1
#
_cell.length_a   1.000
_cell.length_b   1.000
_cell.length_c   1.000
_cell.angle_alpha   90.00
_cell.angle_beta   90.00
_cell.angle_gamma   90.00
#
_symmetry.space_group_name_H-M   'P 1'
#
loop_
_entity.id
_entity.type
_entity.pdbx_description
1 polymer ?
#
loop_
_entity_poly.entity_id
_entity_poly.type
_entity_poly.pdbx_seq_one_letter_code
_entity_poly.pdbx_strand_id
1 'polypeptide(L)'
;MNKIILPKGYHKDNRYDKWGNIILPNGQRMKGELFYDESVQKVLSEVLYLFTDYVKYPRTKHFTWSESINKDDDVLYDLSVFEDKNVIVTEKMDGENATIYPNGYFHARSVTGNSHPSQSWLKNFVQGFCFDIPTGWRICGENLYARHSIKYNDLESYFQVFSIWNEHNECLKWEEMLEYCE
;
A
#
# COMPACT_ATOMS: atom_id res chain seq x y z
N MET A 1 24.90 -24.10 -10.83
CA MET A 1 24.25 -22.90 -10.26
C MET A 1 23.19 -23.36 -9.28
N ASN A 2 23.27 -22.96 -8.01
CA ASN A 2 22.25 -23.31 -7.02
C ASN A 2 20.96 -22.54 -7.32
N LYS A 3 19.88 -23.26 -7.62
CA LYS A 3 18.56 -22.67 -7.83
C LYS A 3 18.01 -22.28 -6.47
N ILE A 4 18.00 -20.99 -6.16
CA ILE A 4 17.35 -20.47 -4.94
C ILE A 4 15.85 -20.76 -5.07
N ILE A 5 15.32 -21.56 -4.14
CA ILE A 5 13.89 -21.83 -4.01
C ILE A 5 13.36 -20.87 -2.95
N LEU A 6 12.44 -19.99 -3.35
CA LEU A 6 11.78 -19.06 -2.45
C LEU A 6 10.42 -19.62 -1.99
N PRO A 7 9.95 -19.29 -0.78
CA PRO A 7 8.60 -19.61 -0.35
C PRO A 7 7.52 -19.03 -1.28
N LYS A 8 6.30 -19.55 -1.19
CA LYS A 8 5.16 -19.03 -1.96
C LYS A 8 4.91 -17.55 -1.59
N GLY A 9 4.73 -16.69 -2.58
CA GLY A 9 4.54 -15.25 -2.40
C GLY A 9 5.81 -14.41 -2.36
N TYR A 10 7.00 -15.02 -2.31
CA TYR A 10 8.27 -14.30 -2.36
C TYR A 10 8.68 -14.03 -3.81
N HIS A 11 9.20 -12.83 -4.06
CA HIS A 11 9.59 -12.38 -5.40
C HIS A 11 11.12 -12.41 -5.53
N LYS A 12 11.62 -12.93 -6.66
CA LYS A 12 13.06 -13.06 -6.92
C LYS A 12 13.81 -11.73 -6.99
N ASP A 13 13.10 -10.65 -7.28
CA ASP A 13 13.68 -9.31 -7.40
C ASP A 13 13.91 -8.66 -6.03
N ASN A 14 13.33 -9.22 -4.98
CA ASN A 14 13.52 -8.76 -3.61
C ASN A 14 14.69 -9.49 -2.94
N ARG A 15 15.39 -8.77 -2.07
CA ARG A 15 16.35 -9.35 -1.13
C ARG A 15 15.67 -9.55 0.20
N TYR A 16 15.90 -10.69 0.83
CA TYR A 16 15.30 -11.03 2.12
C TYR A 16 16.39 -11.31 3.16
N ASP A 17 16.12 -10.98 4.42
CA ASP A 17 16.89 -11.52 5.54
C ASP A 17 16.37 -12.92 5.95
N LYS A 18 17.00 -13.52 6.96
CA LYS A 18 16.65 -14.85 7.47
C LYS A 18 15.19 -14.98 7.92
N TRP A 19 14.56 -13.87 8.29
CA TRP A 19 13.22 -13.82 8.88
C TRP A 19 12.14 -13.39 7.86
N GLY A 20 12.52 -13.28 6.58
CA GLY A 20 11.59 -12.90 5.52
C GLY A 20 11.36 -11.40 5.39
N ASN A 21 12.13 -10.56 6.09
CA ASN A 21 12.03 -9.10 5.92
C ASN A 21 12.67 -8.69 4.59
N ILE A 22 12.01 -7.81 3.83
CA ILE A 22 12.56 -7.30 2.57
C ILE A 22 13.62 -6.25 2.88
N ILE A 23 14.82 -6.43 2.35
CA ILE A 23 15.93 -5.46 2.43
C ILE A 23 15.82 -4.50 1.26
N LEU A 24 15.54 -3.24 1.56
CA LEU A 24 15.42 -2.16 0.58
C LEU A 24 16.80 -1.68 0.10
N PRO A 25 16.90 -1.07 -1.10
CA PRO A 25 18.16 -0.57 -1.63
C PRO A 25 18.87 0.47 -0.75
N ASN A 26 18.11 1.21 0.07
CA ASN A 26 18.65 2.20 1.02
C ASN A 26 19.12 1.57 2.35
N GLY A 27 19.09 0.24 2.48
CA GLY A 27 19.49 -0.50 3.69
C GLY A 27 18.40 -0.65 4.74
N GLN A 28 17.26 0.03 4.59
CA GLN A 28 16.10 -0.18 5.47
C GLN A 28 15.43 -1.53 5.18
N ARG A 29 14.54 -1.95 6.09
CA ARG A 29 13.82 -3.22 5.99
C ARG A 29 12.31 -3.01 6.07
N MET A 30 11.57 -3.75 5.24
CA MET A 30 10.13 -3.93 5.42
C MET A 30 9.88 -5.16 6.28
N LYS A 31 8.91 -5.05 7.19
CA LYS A 31 8.48 -6.11 8.10
C LYS A 31 7.93 -7.29 7.29
N GLY A 32 8.57 -8.44 7.43
CA GLY A 32 8.20 -9.69 6.78
C GLY A 32 7.29 -10.57 7.63
N GLU A 33 6.98 -11.75 7.11
CA GLU A 33 6.05 -12.71 7.71
C GLU A 33 6.37 -13.07 9.16
N LEU A 34 7.64 -13.30 9.49
CA LEU A 34 8.05 -13.68 10.84
C LEU A 34 8.39 -12.47 11.72
N PHE A 35 8.19 -11.24 11.25
CA PHE A 35 8.58 -10.05 12.01
C PHE A 35 7.92 -10.04 13.38
N TYR A 36 6.63 -10.33 13.47
CA TYR A 36 5.86 -10.25 14.72
C TYR A 36 5.99 -11.48 15.63
N ASP A 37 6.76 -12.49 15.24
CA ASP A 37 7.03 -13.66 16.08
C ASP A 37 7.87 -13.25 17.30
N GLU A 38 7.47 -13.67 18.50
CA GLU A 38 8.12 -13.28 19.76
C GLU A 38 9.60 -13.68 19.80
N SER A 39 9.93 -14.86 19.26
CA SER A 39 11.31 -15.35 19.22
C SER A 39 12.18 -14.53 18.26
N VAL A 40 11.57 -14.03 17.17
CA VAL A 40 12.23 -13.18 16.18
C VAL A 40 12.40 -11.75 16.70
N GLN A 41 11.38 -11.20 17.36
CA GLN A 41 11.44 -9.87 17.96
C GLN A 41 12.58 -9.75 18.98
N LYS A 42 12.84 -10.78 19.78
CA LYS A 42 13.98 -10.82 20.71
C LYS A 42 15.32 -10.69 20.00
N VAL A 43 15.44 -11.22 18.78
CA VAL A 43 16.67 -11.13 17.98
C VAL A 43 16.75 -9.80 17.23
N LEU A 44 15.61 -9.25 16.81
CA LEU A 44 15.56 -8.00 16.04
C LEU A 44 15.61 -6.75 16.92
N SER A 45 15.45 -6.85 18.24
CA SER A 45 15.35 -5.71 19.17
C SER A 45 16.49 -4.69 19.01
N GLU A 46 17.70 -5.16 18.77
CA GLU A 46 18.89 -4.29 18.60
C GLU A 46 18.95 -3.59 17.24
N VAL A 47 18.15 -4.02 16.27
CA VAL A 47 18.17 -3.53 14.88
C VAL A 47 16.82 -3.02 14.38
N LEU A 48 15.84 -2.80 15.27
CA LEU A 48 14.53 -2.27 14.92
C LEU A 48 14.61 -0.90 14.20
N TYR A 49 15.65 -0.12 14.48
CA TYR A 49 15.91 1.16 13.80
C TYR A 49 16.18 1.03 12.29
N LEU A 50 16.46 -0.18 11.79
CA LEU A 50 16.58 -0.45 10.36
C LEU A 50 15.23 -0.61 9.67
N PHE A 51 14.14 -0.80 10.41
CA PHE A 51 12.83 -1.02 9.82
C PHE A 51 12.13 0.30 9.51
N THR A 52 11.37 0.30 8.41
CA THR A 52 10.52 1.44 8.05
C THR A 52 9.06 1.06 8.20
N ASP A 53 8.25 2.02 8.64
CA ASP A 53 6.80 1.91 8.64
C ASP A 53 6.19 2.34 7.30
N TYR A 54 6.98 2.90 6.39
CA TYR A 54 6.49 3.40 5.11
C TYR A 54 6.51 2.31 4.03
N VAL A 55 5.31 1.94 3.58
CA VAL A 55 5.05 0.82 2.69
C VAL A 55 4.49 1.35 1.37
N LYS A 56 5.12 0.95 0.25
CA LYS A 56 4.54 1.22 -1.08
C LYS A 56 3.23 0.46 -1.25
N TYR A 57 2.19 1.13 -1.73
CA TYR A 57 0.96 0.46 -2.11
C TYR A 57 1.22 -0.62 -3.18
N PRO A 58 0.67 -1.85 -3.03
CA PRO A 58 0.87 -2.92 -4.00
C PRO A 58 0.32 -2.57 -5.39
N ARG A 59 0.88 -3.18 -6.42
CA ARG A 59 0.38 -3.04 -7.79
C ARG A 59 -0.96 -3.78 -7.94
N THR A 60 -1.96 -3.10 -8.49
CA THR A 60 -3.19 -3.74 -8.96
C THR A 60 -2.93 -4.43 -10.29
N LYS A 61 -3.21 -5.73 -10.38
CA LYS A 61 -2.97 -6.50 -11.61
C LYS A 61 -4.06 -6.25 -12.64
N HIS A 62 -3.69 -6.28 -13.91
CA HIS A 62 -4.62 -6.23 -15.04
C HIS A 62 -5.25 -7.60 -15.27
N PHE A 63 -6.48 -7.61 -15.76
CA PHE A 63 -7.08 -8.83 -16.31
C PHE A 63 -6.50 -9.12 -17.69
N THR A 64 -6.51 -10.38 -18.11
CA THR A 64 -6.01 -10.78 -19.44
C THR A 64 -6.80 -10.18 -20.60
N TRP A 65 -8.03 -9.71 -20.34
CA TRP A 65 -8.89 -9.03 -21.32
C TRP A 65 -8.98 -7.51 -21.11
N SER A 66 -8.11 -6.91 -20.28
CA SER A 66 -8.04 -5.46 -20.16
C SER A 66 -7.63 -4.82 -21.50
N GLU A 67 -8.27 -3.70 -21.87
CA GLU A 67 -8.08 -3.05 -23.18
C GLU A 67 -6.68 -2.45 -23.39
N SER A 68 -5.93 -2.23 -22.32
CA SER A 68 -4.57 -1.69 -22.36
C SER A 68 -3.70 -2.42 -21.34
N ILE A 69 -2.74 -3.20 -21.84
CA ILE A 69 -1.72 -3.90 -21.06
C ILE A 69 -0.36 -3.59 -21.70
N ASN A 70 0.54 -2.97 -20.95
CA ASN A 70 1.90 -2.66 -21.36
C ASN A 70 2.88 -3.72 -20.85
N LYS A 71 4.12 -3.67 -21.37
CA LYS A 71 5.17 -4.63 -21.01
C LYS A 71 5.51 -4.67 -19.51
N ASP A 72 5.35 -3.55 -18.82
CA ASP A 72 5.69 -3.41 -17.39
C ASP A 72 4.48 -3.64 -16.47
N ASP A 73 3.31 -3.95 -17.01
CA ASP A 73 2.09 -4.21 -16.25
C ASP A 73 2.05 -5.67 -15.75
N ASP A 74 1.64 -5.84 -14.50
CA ASP A 74 1.45 -7.17 -13.92
C ASP A 74 0.06 -7.69 -14.31
N VAL A 75 -0.02 -8.89 -14.88
CA VAL A 75 -1.28 -9.50 -15.35
C VAL A 75 -1.69 -10.65 -14.43
N LEU A 76 -2.98 -10.73 -14.11
CA LEU A 76 -3.59 -11.83 -13.38
C LEU A 76 -4.14 -12.87 -14.36
N TYR A 77 -3.48 -14.03 -14.42
CA TYR A 77 -3.82 -15.13 -15.34
C TYR A 77 -4.79 -16.16 -14.74
N ASP A 78 -4.77 -16.30 -13.41
CA ASP A 78 -5.63 -17.23 -12.67
C ASP A 78 -6.63 -16.43 -11.85
N LEU A 79 -7.91 -16.71 -12.08
CA LEU A 79 -9.04 -16.04 -11.43
C LEU A 79 -9.62 -16.85 -10.27
N SER A 80 -9.06 -18.01 -9.95
CA SER A 80 -9.52 -18.88 -8.86
C SER A 80 -9.60 -18.16 -7.51
N VAL A 81 -8.81 -17.09 -7.32
CA VAL A 81 -8.87 -16.23 -6.14
C VAL A 81 -10.25 -15.60 -5.90
N PHE A 82 -11.07 -15.45 -6.95
CA PHE A 82 -12.42 -14.88 -6.89
C PHE A 82 -13.53 -15.94 -6.79
N GLU A 83 -13.23 -17.22 -7.00
CA GLU A 83 -14.23 -18.29 -6.94
C GLU A 83 -14.79 -18.45 -5.51
N ASP A 84 -16.12 -18.56 -5.41
CA ASP A 84 -16.86 -18.64 -4.15
C ASP A 84 -16.55 -17.50 -3.15
N LYS A 85 -16.18 -16.32 -3.66
CA LYS A 85 -15.96 -15.10 -2.86
C LYS A 85 -17.03 -14.05 -3.10
N ASN A 86 -17.29 -13.24 -2.08
CA ASN A 86 -17.94 -11.95 -2.26
C ASN A 86 -16.91 -10.97 -2.82
N VAL A 87 -17.10 -10.53 -4.07
CA VAL A 87 -16.17 -9.65 -4.78
C VAL A 87 -16.74 -8.24 -4.83
N ILE A 88 -16.00 -7.29 -4.28
CA ILE A 88 -16.34 -5.88 -4.34
C ILE A 88 -15.70 -5.26 -5.58
N VAL A 89 -16.49 -4.53 -6.36
CA VAL A 89 -16.03 -3.81 -7.55
C VAL A 89 -16.29 -2.33 -7.34
N THR A 90 -15.24 -1.52 -7.47
CA THR A 90 -15.30 -0.07 -7.32
C THR A 90 -14.84 0.62 -8.61
N GLU A 91 -15.26 1.88 -8.78
CA GLU A 91 -14.72 2.70 -9.86
C GLU A 91 -13.24 3.01 -9.61
N LYS A 92 -12.40 2.80 -10.61
CA LYS A 92 -11.00 3.18 -10.54
C LYS A 92 -10.85 4.66 -10.95
N MET A 93 -10.63 5.51 -9.96
CA MET A 93 -10.45 6.93 -10.19
C MET A 93 -9.09 7.27 -10.85
N ASP A 94 -9.04 8.40 -11.55
CA ASP A 94 -7.87 8.96 -12.23
C ASP A 94 -7.33 10.16 -11.45
N GLY A 95 -6.45 9.89 -10.49
CA GLY A 95 -5.79 10.92 -9.70
C GLY A 95 -4.36 10.52 -9.32
N GLU A 96 -3.93 11.02 -8.17
CA GLU A 96 -2.67 10.65 -7.55
C GLU A 96 -2.92 9.73 -6.36
N ASN A 97 -2.46 8.48 -6.44
CA ASN A 97 -2.41 7.59 -5.28
C ASN A 97 -1.77 8.29 -4.07
N ALA A 98 -2.33 8.14 -2.88
CA ALA A 98 -1.72 8.58 -1.63
C ALA A 98 -1.85 7.52 -0.54
N THR A 99 -0.75 7.29 0.18
CA THR A 99 -0.70 6.43 1.37
C THR A 99 -0.35 7.29 2.59
N ILE A 100 -1.25 7.35 3.57
CA ILE A 100 -1.24 8.26 4.72
C ILE A 100 -0.93 7.49 6.01
N TYR A 101 -0.18 8.13 6.90
CA TYR A 101 0.31 7.57 8.17
C TYR A 101 -0.09 8.43 9.39
N PRO A 102 -0.02 7.88 10.62
CA PRO A 102 -0.48 8.56 11.85
C PRO A 102 0.23 9.88 12.17
N ASN A 103 1.48 10.04 11.75
CA ASN A 103 2.23 11.28 11.93
C ASN A 103 1.87 12.37 10.90
N GLY A 104 0.82 12.15 10.10
CA GLY A 104 0.37 13.06 9.04
C GLY A 104 1.27 13.08 7.81
N TYR A 105 2.31 12.23 7.77
CA TYR A 105 3.06 12.00 6.56
C TYR A 105 2.22 11.20 5.56
N PHE A 106 2.40 11.50 4.28
CA PHE A 106 1.91 10.64 3.21
C PHE A 106 2.88 10.67 2.04
N HIS A 107 2.80 9.66 1.19
CA HIS A 107 3.53 9.61 -0.06
C HIS A 107 2.63 9.13 -1.20
N ALA A 108 3.00 9.48 -2.42
CA ALA A 108 2.36 8.95 -3.62
C ALA A 108 2.89 7.55 -3.97
N ARG A 109 3.03 7.22 -5.26
CA ARG A 109 3.60 5.92 -5.69
C ARG A 109 4.97 5.58 -5.08
N SER A 110 5.82 6.59 -4.86
CA SER A 110 7.15 6.39 -4.25
C SER A 110 7.22 7.02 -2.87
N VAL A 111 7.73 6.25 -1.89
CA VAL A 111 8.01 6.73 -0.53
C VAL A 111 8.99 7.91 -0.53
N THR A 112 9.92 7.95 -1.48
CA THR A 112 10.91 9.04 -1.58
C THR A 112 10.52 10.10 -2.63
N GLY A 113 9.23 10.22 -2.94
CA GLY A 113 8.75 11.19 -3.92
C GLY A 113 8.96 12.64 -3.46
N ASN A 114 9.16 13.54 -4.42
CA ASN A 114 9.17 14.98 -4.13
C ASN A 114 7.75 15.46 -3.83
N SER A 115 7.62 16.41 -2.91
CA SER A 115 6.34 17.10 -2.70
C SER A 115 6.01 17.97 -3.91
N HIS A 116 4.73 17.98 -4.29
CA HIS A 116 4.20 18.80 -5.38
C HIS A 116 3.14 19.77 -4.87
N PRO A 117 3.04 21.02 -5.38
CA PRO A 117 2.07 22.01 -4.90
C PRO A 117 0.60 21.56 -4.94
N SER A 118 0.23 20.68 -5.87
CA SER A 118 -1.12 20.07 -5.95
C SER A 118 -1.50 19.26 -4.71
N GLN A 119 -0.52 18.85 -3.89
CA GLN A 119 -0.74 18.04 -2.69
C GLN A 119 -1.14 18.88 -1.48
N SER A 120 -1.17 20.21 -1.60
CA SER A 120 -1.43 21.12 -0.47
C SER A 120 -2.80 20.89 0.17
N TRP A 121 -3.83 20.60 -0.65
CA TRP A 121 -5.16 20.28 -0.13
C TRP A 121 -5.14 19.00 0.72
N LEU A 122 -4.59 17.91 0.18
CA LEU A 122 -4.49 16.64 0.90
C LEU A 122 -3.66 16.78 2.16
N LYS A 123 -2.54 17.52 2.10
CA LYS A 123 -1.69 17.77 3.25
C LYS A 123 -2.46 18.41 4.40
N ASN A 124 -3.28 19.42 4.12
CA ASN A 124 -4.12 20.06 5.14
C ASN A 124 -5.23 19.13 5.63
N PHE A 125 -5.89 18.41 4.72
CA PHE A 125 -6.95 17.46 5.06
C PHE A 125 -6.46 16.37 6.03
N VAL A 126 -5.29 15.78 5.76
CA VAL A 126 -4.67 14.73 6.58
C VAL A 126 -4.40 15.21 8.02
N GLN A 127 -4.00 16.46 8.23
CA GLN A 127 -3.75 16.97 9.59
C GLN A 127 -5.02 16.99 10.46
N GLY A 128 -6.20 16.93 9.85
CA GLY A 128 -7.47 16.93 10.57
C GLY A 128 -7.80 15.61 11.28
N PHE A 129 -7.20 14.49 10.86
CA PHE A 129 -7.55 13.16 11.37
C PHE A 129 -6.36 12.22 11.56
N CYS A 130 -5.14 12.58 11.14
CA CYS A 130 -4.02 11.63 11.15
C CYS A 130 -3.72 11.07 12.54
N PHE A 131 -3.97 11.84 13.60
CA PHE A 131 -3.78 11.42 14.98
C PHE A 131 -4.75 10.31 15.44
N ASP A 132 -5.87 10.12 14.75
CA ASP A 132 -6.82 9.04 15.02
C ASP A 132 -6.43 7.72 14.33
N ILE A 133 -5.46 7.76 13.40
CA ILE A 133 -4.95 6.56 12.72
C ILE A 133 -4.11 5.76 13.74
N PRO A 134 -4.42 4.47 13.99
CA PRO A 134 -3.63 3.66 14.91
C PRO A 134 -2.16 3.53 14.49
N THR A 135 -1.28 3.34 15.48
CA THR A 135 0.16 3.16 15.20
C THR A 135 0.40 1.93 14.32
N GLY A 136 1.21 2.10 13.28
CA GLY A 136 1.52 1.04 12.32
C GLY A 136 0.48 0.89 11.20
N TRP A 137 -0.67 1.57 11.28
CA TRP A 137 -1.69 1.53 10.24
C TRP A 137 -1.39 2.53 9.12
N ARG A 138 -1.99 2.30 7.95
CA ARG A 138 -1.95 3.22 6.81
C ARG A 138 -3.27 3.24 6.06
N ILE A 139 -3.65 4.43 5.60
CA ILE A 139 -4.84 4.66 4.78
C ILE A 139 -4.38 4.91 3.34
N CYS A 140 -4.97 4.20 2.38
CA CYS A 140 -4.67 4.36 0.97
C CYS A 140 -5.92 4.86 0.23
N GLY A 141 -5.73 5.91 -0.55
CA GLY A 141 -6.78 6.48 -1.35
C GLY A 141 -6.24 7.22 -2.57
N GLU A 142 -7.15 7.78 -3.34
CA GLU A 142 -6.83 8.57 -4.53
C GLU A 142 -7.06 10.05 -4.22
N ASN A 143 -6.04 10.87 -4.46
CA ASN A 143 -6.12 12.33 -4.42
C ASN A 143 -6.53 12.86 -5.79
N LEU A 144 -7.75 13.42 -5.84
CA LEU A 144 -8.43 13.93 -7.03
C LEU A 144 -8.43 15.46 -7.10
N TYR A 145 -7.67 16.14 -6.22
CA TYR A 145 -7.61 17.60 -6.19
C TYR A 145 -7.06 18.18 -7.49
N ALA A 146 -5.95 17.63 -8.00
CA ALA A 146 -5.44 18.01 -9.31
C ALA A 146 -6.09 17.15 -10.39
N ARG A 147 -6.49 17.81 -11.48
CA ARG A 147 -6.94 17.11 -12.68
C ARG A 147 -5.77 16.37 -13.32
N HIS A 148 -5.95 15.07 -13.54
CA HIS A 148 -5.09 14.26 -14.39
C HIS A 148 -5.63 14.26 -15.83
N SER A 149 -6.11 13.12 -16.32
CA SER A 149 -6.73 13.00 -17.65
C SER A 149 -8.22 13.37 -17.58
N ILE A 150 -8.90 12.87 -16.55
CA ILE A 150 -10.33 13.03 -16.33
C ILE A 150 -10.58 14.23 -15.41
N LYS A 151 -11.57 15.05 -15.76
CA LYS A 151 -12.08 16.12 -14.89
C LYS A 151 -13.36 15.65 -14.24
N TYR A 152 -13.35 15.52 -12.92
CA TYR A 152 -14.54 15.26 -12.12
C TYR A 152 -15.21 16.58 -11.73
N ASN A 153 -16.55 16.63 -11.79
CA ASN A 153 -17.32 17.83 -11.44
C ASN A 153 -18.25 17.63 -10.24
N ASP A 154 -18.40 16.39 -9.76
CA ASP A 154 -19.32 16.01 -8.70
C ASP A 154 -18.64 14.99 -7.78
N LEU A 155 -17.62 15.46 -7.05
CA LEU A 155 -16.91 14.65 -6.06
C LEU A 155 -17.42 14.98 -4.67
N GLU A 156 -17.74 13.96 -3.88
CA GLU A 156 -18.07 14.13 -2.46
C GLU A 156 -16.86 14.66 -1.66
N SER A 157 -15.65 14.23 -2.04
CA SER A 157 -14.37 14.67 -1.48
C SER A 157 -13.26 14.54 -2.52
N TYR A 158 -12.20 15.35 -2.40
CA TYR A 158 -11.00 15.20 -3.23
C TYR A 158 -10.10 14.04 -2.80
N PHE A 159 -10.34 13.41 -1.65
CA PHE A 159 -9.65 12.18 -1.27
C PHE A 159 -10.67 11.06 -1.09
N GLN A 160 -10.52 10.00 -1.86
CA GLN A 160 -11.38 8.83 -1.82
C GLN A 160 -10.57 7.61 -1.39
N VAL A 161 -10.92 7.04 -0.23
CA VAL A 161 -10.28 5.85 0.32
C VAL A 161 -10.69 4.62 -0.50
N PHE A 162 -9.73 3.74 -0.78
CA PHE A 162 -10.02 2.43 -1.39
C PHE A 162 -9.43 1.26 -0.60
N SER A 163 -8.56 1.50 0.39
CA SER A 163 -8.11 0.45 1.33
C SER A 163 -7.48 1.04 2.58
N ILE A 164 -7.61 0.33 3.70
CA ILE A 164 -6.93 0.61 4.97
C ILE A 164 -6.16 -0.65 5.36
N TRP A 165 -4.97 -0.47 5.92
CA TRP A 165 -4.07 -1.57 6.27
C TRP A 165 -3.62 -1.46 7.72
N ASN A 166 -3.63 -2.58 8.42
CA ASN A 166 -3.25 -2.67 9.83
C ASN A 166 -1.72 -2.71 10.03
N GLU A 167 -1.28 -2.80 11.28
CA GLU A 167 0.13 -2.90 11.67
C GLU A 167 0.82 -4.13 11.10
N HIS A 168 0.09 -5.23 10.86
CA HIS A 168 0.59 -6.44 10.23
C HIS A 168 0.69 -6.34 8.70
N ASN A 169 0.38 -5.17 8.14
CA ASN A 169 0.29 -4.92 6.70
C ASN A 169 -0.72 -5.87 6.02
N GLU A 170 -1.84 -6.10 6.70
CA GLU A 170 -3.02 -6.79 6.18
C GLU A 170 -4.07 -5.75 5.80
N CYS A 171 -4.67 -5.90 4.62
CA CYS A 171 -5.76 -5.04 4.18
C CYS A 171 -7.02 -5.38 4.98
N LEU A 172 -7.69 -4.38 5.53
CA LEU A 172 -8.98 -4.56 6.19
C LEU A 172 -10.04 -5.07 5.20
N LYS A 173 -11.08 -5.68 5.77
CA LYS A 173 -12.28 -6.04 5.00
C LYS A 173 -13.01 -4.78 4.54
N TRP A 174 -13.84 -4.95 3.52
CA TRP A 174 -14.58 -3.84 2.92
C TRP A 174 -15.50 -3.14 3.94
N GLU A 175 -16.25 -3.90 4.72
CA GLU A 175 -17.19 -3.37 5.71
C GLU A 175 -16.47 -2.61 6.83
N GLU A 176 -15.38 -3.18 7.36
CA GLU A 176 -14.54 -2.51 8.38
C GLU A 176 -13.96 -1.20 7.83
N MET A 177 -13.47 -1.20 6.58
CA MET A 177 -12.95 0.01 5.96
C MET A 177 -14.02 1.10 5.83
N LEU A 178 -15.27 0.74 5.48
CA LEU A 178 -16.38 1.70 5.42
C LEU A 178 -16.68 2.30 6.80
N GLU A 179 -16.69 1.49 7.87
CA GLU A 179 -16.90 1.97 9.24
C GLU A 179 -15.86 3.03 9.66
N TYR A 180 -14.60 2.91 9.21
CA TYR A 180 -13.57 3.92 9.45
C TYR A 180 -13.72 5.19 8.61
N CYS A 181 -14.50 5.15 7.52
CA CYS A 181 -14.70 6.28 6.60
C CYS A 181 -15.97 7.08 6.89
N GLU A 182 -16.84 6.60 7.78
CA GLU A 182 -18.03 7.31 8.29
C GLU A 182 -17.67 8.35 9.37
#